data_AF-A0A432QLA6-F1
#
_entry.id   AF-A0A432QLA6-F1
#
_cell.length_a   1.000
_cell.length_b   1.000
_cell.length_c   1.000
_cell.angle_alpha   90.00
_cell.angle_beta   90.00
_cell.angle_gamma   90.00
#
_symmetry.space_group_name_H-M   'P 1'
#
loop_
_entity.id
_entity.type
_entity.pdbx_description
1 polymer ?
#
loop_
_entity_poly.entity_id
_entity_poly.type
_entity_poly.pdbx_seq_one_letter_code
_entity_poly.pdbx_strand_id
1 'polypeptide(L)' 'MNILITGAGGQLGRDCAMVLQQQHTVHGFSSAQLNITDKEQLEATL' A
#
# COMPACT_ATOMS: atom_id res chain seq x y z
N MET A 1 -6.13 -11.96 6.33
CA MET A 1 -5.27 -10.96 7.01
C MET A 1 -5.42 -9.63 6.30
N ASN A 2 -5.10 -8.52 6.99
CA ASN A 2 -5.04 -7.20 6.36
C ASN A 2 -3.59 -6.92 5.95
N ILE A 3 -3.37 -6.54 4.70
CA ILE A 3 -2.05 -6.28 4.12
C ILE A 3 -2.02 -4.85 3.60
N LEU A 4 -1.02 -4.08 4.03
CA LEU A 4 -0.71 -2.75 3.52
C LEU A 4 0.41 -2.85 2.48
N ILE A 5 0.22 -2.25 1.30
CA ILE A 5 1.26 -2.13 0.27
C ILE A 5 1.52 -0.66 0.00
N THR A 6 2.73 -0.19 0.29
CA THR A 6 3.22 1.14 -0.15
C THR A 6 3.86 1.01 -1.54
N GLY A 7 3.84 2.10 -2.32
CA GLY A 7 4.28 2.04 -3.71
C GLY A 7 3.37 1.19 -4.61
N ALA A 8 2.08 1.07 -4.26
CA ALA A 8 1.10 0.26 -5.00
C ALA A 8 0.90 0.71 -6.46
N GLY A 9 1.33 1.93 -6.81
CA GLY A 9 1.36 2.44 -8.18
C GLY A 9 2.55 1.97 -9.03
N GLY A 10 3.53 1.26 -8.46
CA GLY A 10 4.64 0.65 -9.20
C GLY A 10 4.28 -0.72 -9.81
N GLN A 11 5.15 -1.28 -10.65
CA GLN A 11 4.91 -2.59 -11.29
C GLN A 11 4.72 -3.69 -10.24
N LEU A 12 5.69 -3.84 -9.33
CA LEU A 12 5.63 -4.85 -8.28
C LEU A 12 4.44 -4.63 -7.32
N GLY A 13 4.15 -3.38 -6.96
CA GLY A 13 3.03 -3.07 -6.06
C GLY A 13 1.68 -3.52 -6.64
N ARG A 14 1.47 -3.31 -7.95
CA ARG A 14 0.28 -3.79 -8.66
C ARG A 14 0.22 -5.31 -8.74
N ASP A 15 1.34 -5.95 -9.08
CA ASP A 15 1.42 -7.40 -9.22
C ASP A 15 1.15 -8.10 -7.88
N CYS A 16 1.72 -7.59 -6.79
CA CYS A 16 1.47 -8.08 -5.43
C CYS A 16 0.00 -7.91 -5.03
N ALA A 17 -0.61 -6.75 -5.29
CA ALA A 17 -2.02 -6.53 -4.98
C ALA A 17 -2.92 -7.52 -5.73
N MET A 18 -2.66 -7.75 -7.02
CA MET A 18 -3.42 -8.66 -7.87
C MET A 18 -3.41 -10.11 -7.34
N VAL A 19 -2.26 -10.59 -6.85
CA VAL A 19 -2.12 -11.94 -6.31
C VAL A 19 -2.70 -12.06 -4.90
N LEU A 20 -2.36 -11.12 -4.02
CA LEU A 20 -2.68 -11.22 -2.58
C LEU A 20 -4.15 -10.92 -2.27
N GLN A 21 -4.81 -10.07 -3.07
CA GLN A 21 -6.23 -9.72 -2.86
C GLN A 21 -7.18 -10.92 -3.00
N GLN A 22 -6.72 -12.03 -3.59
CA GLN A 22 -7.53 -13.24 -3.75
C GLN A 22 -7.83 -13.92 -2.41
N GLN A 23 -6.99 -13.71 -1.40
CA GLN A 23 -7.09 -14.40 -0.10
C GLN A 23 -7.00 -13.44 1.10
N HIS A 24 -6.66 -12.18 0.86
CA HIS A 24 -6.41 -11.19 1.90
C HIS A 24 -7.05 -9.85 1.55
N THR A 25 -7.35 -9.05 2.57
CA THR A 25 -7.76 -7.66 2.36
C THR A 25 -6.49 -6.85 2.10
N VAL A 26 -6.37 -6.27 0.91
CA VAL A 26 -5.19 -5.49 0.49
C VAL A 26 -5.52 -4.01 0.44
N HIS A 27 -4.73 -3.20 1.14
CA HIS A 27 -4.77 -1.74 1.13
C HIS A 27 -3.53 -1.21 0.43
N GLY A 28 -3.68 -0.77 -0.82
CA GLY A 28 -2.59 -0.23 -1.62
C GLY A 28 -2.54 1.29 -1.58
N PHE A 29 -1.38 1.86 -1.25
CA PHE A 29 -1.11 3.29 -1.32
C PHE A 29 0.04 3.59 -2.27
N SER A 30 -0.17 4.53 -3.19
CA SER A 30 0.91 5.14 -3.98
C SER A 30 1.59 6.27 -3.18
N SER A 31 2.75 6.74 -3.66
CA SER A 31 3.46 7.87 -3.04
C SER A 31 2.66 9.17 -3.02
N ALA A 32 1.66 9.32 -3.90
CA ALA A 32 0.75 10.46 -3.92
C ALA A 32 -0.32 10.40 -2.82
N GLN A 33 -0.59 9.20 -2.28
CA GLN A 33 -1.61 8.96 -1.25
C GLN A 33 -0.99 8.78 0.14
N LEU A 34 0.19 8.16 0.21
CA LEU A 34 0.96 7.96 1.43
C LEU A 34 2.44 8.14 1.12
N ASN A 35 3.01 9.25 1.56
CA ASN A 35 4.42 9.50 1.43
C ASN A 35 5.17 8.86 2.62
N ILE A 36 5.86 7.76 2.37
CA ILE A 36 6.61 7.04 3.41
C ILE A 36 7.79 7.83 3.98
N THR A 37 8.21 8.94 3.34
CA THR A 37 9.26 9.82 3.88
C THR A 37 8.70 10.87 4.83
N ASP A 38 7.37 11.05 4.89
CA ASP A 38 6.69 11.96 5.81
C ASP A 38 6.16 11.15 7.00
N LYS A 39 6.86 11.28 8.13
CA LYS A 39 6.54 10.52 9.35
C LYS A 39 5.19 10.91 9.94
N GLU A 40 4.87 12.21 9.96
CA GLU A 40 3.62 12.69 10.56
C GLU A 40 2.41 12.24 9.73
N GLN A 41 2.51 12.32 8.39
CA GLN A 41 1.48 11.80 7.50
C GLN A 41 1.29 10.28 7.67
N LEU A 42 2.39 9.54 7.80
CA LEU A 42 2.35 8.08 7.98
C LEU A 42 1.58 7.69 9.23
N GLU A 43 1.88 8.31 10.37
CA GLU A 43 1.23 8.04 11.66
C GLU A 43 -0.24 8.47 11.69
N ALA A 44 -0.63 9.50 10.95
CA ALA A 44 -2.03 9.93 10.87
C ALA A 44 -2.90 9.04 9.96
N THR A 45 -2.29 8.28 9.06
CA THR A 45 -3.00 7.48 8.03
C THR A 45 -3.19 6.02 8.44
N LEU A 46 -2.29 5.48 9.28
CA LEU A 46 -2.25 4.07 9.69
C LEU A 46 -2.73 3.88 11.14
#